data_AF-A0A559MDF6-F1
#
_entry.id   AF-A0A559MDF6-F1
#
_cell.length_a   1.000
_cell.length_b   1.000
_cell.length_c   1.000
_cell.angle_alpha   90.00
_cell.angle_beta   90.00
_cell.angle_gamma   90.00
#
_symmetry.space_group_name_H-M   'P 1'
#
loop_
_entity.id
_entity.type
_entity.pdbx_description
1 polymer ?
#
loop_
_entity_poly.entity_id
_entity_poly.type
_entity_poly.pdbx_seq_one_letter_code
_entity_poly.pdbx_strand_id
1 'polypeptide(L)'
;MDKQGLETDELRALLYPCQALEHAKAFAYVTKRLANEVAAHIEEFNPTRFRHLRCEGRVIQQLNAVRGSMRGKIIAGLFEPLNDFCRLKCDVHEKSIAAYLEGVKRTEIWPLQHQHHKSNKDVTDSAGFLNWKCTTPKGACYTCQKQLSGANVRKTREDLMNYWEGLCLDCMDISQPKTGDSDTDYWLHNGLGQWSLGCDLSHGRNTWYFSFMGRPEVMTKFQQEQLARRKGGRYDSD
;
A
#
# COMPACT_ATOMS: atom_id res chain seq x y z
N MET A 1 14.68 15.51 -13.95
CA MET A 1 14.11 15.91 -12.66
C MET A 1 15.10 15.50 -11.59
N ASP A 2 15.67 16.47 -10.88
CA ASP A 2 16.48 16.16 -9.70
C ASP A 2 15.55 15.57 -8.65
N LYS A 3 15.83 14.33 -8.21
CA LYS A 3 14.90 13.51 -7.42
C LYS A 3 15.09 13.67 -5.91
N GLN A 4 16.06 14.47 -5.49
CA GLN A 4 16.35 14.70 -4.07
C GLN A 4 15.75 16.06 -3.67
N GLY A 5 14.85 16.04 -2.69
CA GLY A 5 14.35 17.26 -2.05
C GLY A 5 12.91 17.66 -2.35
N LEU A 6 12.14 16.88 -3.13
CA LEU A 6 10.71 17.20 -3.28
C LEU A 6 9.94 16.91 -2.00
N GLU A 7 9.27 17.94 -1.48
CA GLU A 7 8.37 17.91 -0.34
C GLU A 7 7.00 17.32 -0.72
N THR A 8 6.21 16.93 0.30
CA THR A 8 4.91 16.27 0.08
C THR A 8 3.95 17.09 -0.78
N ASP A 9 3.87 18.40 -0.57
CA ASP A 9 2.96 19.24 -1.34
C ASP A 9 3.43 19.44 -2.79
N GLU A 10 4.74 19.44 -3.03
CA GLU A 10 5.29 19.45 -4.39
C GLU A 10 4.97 18.14 -5.11
N LEU A 11 5.07 16.99 -4.44
CA LEU A 11 4.64 15.71 -4.98
C LEU A 11 3.15 15.72 -5.34
N ARG A 12 2.29 16.25 -4.46
CA ARG A 12 0.85 16.35 -4.74
C ARG A 12 0.57 17.28 -5.92
N ALA A 13 1.28 18.42 -6.02
CA ALA A 13 1.15 19.36 -7.14
C ALA A 13 1.60 18.75 -8.48
N LEU A 14 2.57 17.83 -8.46
CA LEU A 14 3.10 17.18 -9.66
C LEU A 14 2.23 16.02 -10.17
N LEU A 15 1.28 15.50 -9.39
CA LEU A 15 0.41 14.40 -9.81
C LEU A 15 -0.30 14.69 -11.15
N TYR A 16 -1.02 15.81 -11.23
CA TYR A 16 -1.80 16.15 -12.42
C TYR A 16 -0.90 16.47 -13.63
N PRO A 17 0.13 17.32 -13.54
CA PRO A 17 1.04 17.57 -14.65
C PRO A 17 1.69 16.29 -15.20
N CYS A 18 2.13 15.38 -14.32
CA CYS A 18 2.74 14.12 -14.77
C CYS A 18 1.74 13.22 -15.50
N GLN A 19 0.47 13.20 -15.08
CA GLN A 19 -0.59 12.47 -15.77
C GLN A 19 -0.95 13.13 -17.12
N ALA A 20 -1.21 14.44 -17.12
CA ALA A 20 -1.68 15.19 -18.29
C ALA A 20 -0.63 15.29 -19.41
N LEU A 21 0.66 15.25 -19.05
CA LEU A 21 1.77 15.25 -20.00
C LEU A 21 2.29 13.84 -20.33
N GLU A 22 1.57 12.78 -19.91
CA GLU A 22 1.92 11.38 -20.16
C GLU A 22 3.35 11.01 -19.71
N HIS A 23 3.86 11.67 -18.67
CA HIS A 23 5.21 11.42 -18.18
C HIS A 23 5.22 10.21 -17.23
N ALA A 24 5.06 9.00 -17.78
CA ALA A 24 4.87 7.75 -17.04
C ALA A 24 5.87 7.53 -15.88
N LYS A 25 7.17 7.72 -16.12
CA LYS A 25 8.21 7.54 -15.08
C LYS A 25 8.12 8.54 -13.93
N ALA A 26 7.73 9.78 -14.21
CA ALA A 26 7.58 10.81 -13.18
C ALA A 26 6.29 10.57 -12.40
N PHE A 27 5.21 10.21 -13.08
CA PHE A 27 3.95 9.85 -12.45
C PHE A 27 4.10 8.66 -11.49
N ALA A 28 4.76 7.59 -11.93
CA ALA A 28 5.07 6.43 -11.08
C ALA A 28 5.93 6.80 -9.88
N TYR A 29 6.96 7.64 -10.08
CA TYR A 29 7.81 8.12 -8.99
C TYR A 29 7.03 8.94 -7.94
N VAL A 30 6.22 9.90 -8.40
CA VAL A 30 5.40 10.77 -7.52
C VAL A 30 4.41 9.93 -6.72
N THR A 31 3.67 9.06 -7.40
CA THR A 31 2.67 8.18 -6.77
C THR A 31 3.32 7.22 -5.78
N LYS A 32 4.48 6.62 -6.11
CA LYS A 32 5.27 5.79 -5.21
C LYS A 32 5.65 6.50 -3.93
N ARG A 33 6.18 7.73 -4.03
CA ARG A 33 6.56 8.52 -2.85
C ARG A 33 5.35 8.88 -2.01
N LEU A 34 4.25 9.34 -2.62
CA LEU A 34 3.04 9.70 -1.89
C LEU A 34 2.49 8.53 -1.05
N ALA A 35 2.41 7.31 -1.59
CA ALA A 35 1.91 6.18 -0.81
C ALA A 35 2.84 5.72 0.32
N ASN A 36 4.14 6.00 0.21
CA ASN A 36 5.12 5.63 1.22
C ASN A 36 5.30 6.68 2.30
N GLU A 37 5.28 7.97 1.93
CA GLU A 37 5.78 9.08 2.74
C GLU A 37 4.65 9.91 3.35
N VAL A 38 3.43 9.85 2.81
CA VAL A 38 2.30 10.56 3.40
C VAL A 38 1.74 9.78 4.58
N ALA A 39 1.83 10.38 5.76
CA ALA A 39 1.27 9.83 6.99
C ALA A 39 -0.26 9.83 6.97
N ALA A 40 -0.88 10.93 6.56
CA ALA A 40 -2.33 11.09 6.55
C ALA A 40 -3.00 10.50 5.29
N HIS A 41 -4.29 10.78 5.10
CA HIS A 41 -4.97 10.53 3.83
C HIS A 41 -4.28 11.32 2.72
N ILE A 42 -4.05 10.67 1.58
CA ILE A 42 -3.51 11.35 0.41
C ILE A 42 -4.64 12.12 -0.22
N GLU A 43 -4.45 13.43 -0.34
CA GLU A 43 -5.38 14.35 -0.97
C GLU A 43 -4.75 14.97 -2.21
N GLU A 44 -5.60 15.41 -3.12
CA GLU A 44 -5.19 16.18 -4.28
C GLU A 44 -4.84 17.62 -3.88
N PHE A 45 -3.76 18.16 -4.45
CA PHE A 45 -3.38 19.56 -4.28
C PHE A 45 -3.20 20.22 -5.65
N ASN A 46 -4.05 21.19 -5.96
CA ASN A 46 -3.95 22.01 -7.16
C ASN A 46 -3.52 23.43 -6.75
N PRO A 47 -2.25 23.83 -6.99
CA PRO A 47 -1.76 25.16 -6.63
C PRO A 47 -2.20 26.27 -7.59
N THR A 48 -2.94 25.93 -8.65
CA THR A 48 -3.31 26.89 -9.70
C THR A 48 -4.69 27.50 -9.45
N ARG A 49 -4.97 28.61 -10.13
CA ARG A 49 -6.33 29.20 -10.18
C ARG A 49 -7.33 28.35 -10.97
N PHE A 50 -6.87 27.37 -11.74
CA PHE A 50 -7.69 26.57 -12.64
C PHE A 50 -8.16 25.29 -11.95
N ARG A 51 -9.24 25.38 -11.17
CA ARG A 51 -9.75 24.27 -10.33
C ARG A 51 -10.20 23.02 -11.11
N HIS A 52 -10.41 23.14 -12.42
CA HIS A 52 -10.75 22.00 -13.28
C HIS A 52 -9.53 21.16 -13.66
N LEU A 53 -8.30 21.65 -13.44
CA LEU A 53 -7.08 20.89 -13.62
C LEU A 53 -6.91 19.97 -12.41
N ARG A 54 -7.29 18.71 -12.58
CA ARG A 54 -7.28 17.73 -11.50
C ARG A 54 -7.08 16.32 -12.04
N CYS A 55 -6.44 15.48 -11.24
CA CYS A 55 -6.44 14.04 -11.46
C CYS A 55 -7.86 13.49 -11.34
N GLU A 56 -8.10 12.39 -12.02
CA GLU A 56 -9.32 11.61 -11.78
C GLU A 56 -9.36 11.18 -10.32
N GLY A 57 -10.51 11.33 -9.65
CA GLY A 57 -10.64 11.00 -8.23
C GLY A 57 -10.23 9.56 -7.89
N ARG A 58 -10.26 8.66 -8.87
CA ARG A 58 -9.81 7.28 -8.74
C ARG A 58 -8.30 7.15 -8.54
N VAL A 59 -7.48 8.04 -9.11
CA VAL A 59 -6.03 8.07 -8.85
C VAL A 59 -5.79 8.20 -7.34
N ILE A 60 -6.47 9.16 -6.70
CA ILE A 60 -6.37 9.39 -5.25
C ILE A 60 -6.91 8.20 -4.45
N GLN A 61 -8.00 7.57 -4.89
CA GLN A 61 -8.53 6.37 -4.26
C GLN A 61 -7.52 5.21 -4.30
N GLN A 62 -6.88 4.98 -5.46
CA GLN A 62 -5.90 3.90 -5.63
C GLN A 62 -4.62 4.17 -4.82
N LEU A 63 -4.18 5.43 -4.74
CA LEU A 63 -3.06 5.84 -3.87
C LEU A 63 -3.34 5.50 -2.40
N ASN A 64 -4.53 5.80 -1.91
CA ASN A 64 -4.91 5.46 -0.54
C ASN A 64 -5.10 3.95 -0.34
N ALA A 65 -5.62 3.25 -1.35
CA ALA A 65 -5.78 1.79 -1.31
C ALA A 65 -4.42 1.07 -1.23
N VAL A 66 -3.45 1.43 -2.07
CA VAL A 66 -2.10 0.83 -2.02
C VAL A 66 -1.36 1.20 -0.74
N ARG A 67 -1.49 2.45 -0.25
CA ARG A 67 -0.94 2.85 1.06
C ARG A 67 -1.47 1.95 2.17
N GLY A 68 -2.79 1.72 2.20
CA GLY A 68 -3.43 0.83 3.16
C GLY A 68 -3.01 -0.63 3.00
N SER A 69 -2.86 -1.11 1.77
CA SER A 69 -2.42 -2.47 1.47
C SER A 69 -0.97 -2.73 1.92
N MET A 70 -0.06 -1.80 1.66
CA MET A 70 1.31 -1.82 2.17
C MET A 70 1.32 -1.81 3.71
N ARG A 71 0.48 -0.99 4.34
CA ARG A 71 0.32 -0.99 5.80
C ARG A 71 -0.14 -2.35 6.31
N GLY A 72 -1.10 -2.98 5.63
CA GLY A 72 -1.55 -4.34 5.93
C GLY A 72 -0.41 -5.35 5.87
N LYS A 73 0.46 -5.27 4.85
CA LYS A 73 1.66 -6.13 4.75
C LYS A 73 2.66 -5.90 5.90
N ILE A 74 2.87 -4.65 6.33
CA ILE A 74 3.74 -4.34 7.48
C ILE A 74 3.16 -5.00 8.75
N ILE A 75 1.86 -4.81 9.01
CA ILE A 75 1.19 -5.39 10.19
C ILE A 75 1.25 -6.91 10.13
N ALA A 76 0.89 -7.52 9.01
CA ALA A 76 0.96 -8.96 8.82
C ALA A 76 2.38 -9.50 9.10
N GLY A 77 3.40 -8.88 8.49
CA GLY A 77 4.79 -9.27 8.68
C GLY A 77 5.28 -9.20 10.13
N LEU A 78 4.76 -8.26 10.92
CA LEU A 78 5.13 -8.09 12.33
C LEU A 78 4.29 -8.96 13.29
N PHE A 79 3.01 -9.21 13.00
CA PHE A 79 2.08 -9.82 13.96
C PHE A 79 1.70 -11.26 13.62
N GLU A 80 1.76 -11.72 12.36
CA GLU A 80 1.51 -13.12 12.02
C GLU A 80 2.42 -14.12 12.77
N PRO A 81 3.72 -13.83 13.04
CA PRO A 81 4.57 -14.72 13.83
C PRO A 81 4.05 -15.00 15.25
N LEU A 82 3.17 -14.15 15.80
CA LEU A 82 2.53 -14.40 17.08
C LEU A 82 1.64 -15.65 17.04
N ASN A 83 1.02 -15.96 15.88
CA ASN A 83 0.25 -17.19 15.72
C ASN A 83 1.14 -18.43 15.88
N ASP A 84 2.38 -18.36 15.39
CA ASP A 84 3.35 -19.44 15.56
C ASP A 84 3.77 -19.57 17.02
N PHE A 85 4.05 -18.44 17.70
CA PHE A 85 4.36 -18.44 19.13
C PHE A 85 3.24 -19.07 19.97
N CYS A 86 1.97 -18.74 19.70
CA CYS A 86 0.83 -19.28 20.42
C CYS A 86 0.64 -20.80 20.25
N ARG A 87 1.24 -21.41 19.21
CA ARG A 87 1.21 -22.86 18.98
C ARG A 87 2.34 -23.60 19.71
N LEU A 88 3.33 -22.89 20.24
CA LEU A 88 4.46 -23.48 20.95
C LEU A 88 4.09 -23.84 22.38
N LYS A 89 4.60 -24.99 22.85
CA LYS A 89 4.35 -25.52 24.21
C LYS A 89 5.62 -25.57 25.08
N CYS A 90 6.64 -24.78 24.78
CA CYS A 90 7.87 -24.77 25.58
C CYS A 90 7.77 -23.81 26.78
N ASP A 91 8.47 -24.12 27.88
CA ASP A 91 8.42 -23.38 29.15
C ASP A 91 8.79 -21.88 29.06
N VAL A 92 9.42 -21.48 27.95
CA VAL A 92 9.90 -20.12 27.70
C VAL A 92 9.13 -19.39 26.61
N HIS A 93 8.03 -19.95 26.10
CA HIS A 93 7.27 -19.36 25.01
C HIS A 93 6.68 -18.00 25.41
N GLU A 94 6.11 -17.87 26.61
CA GLU A 94 5.56 -16.60 27.12
C GLU A 94 6.64 -15.50 27.21
N LYS A 95 7.82 -15.85 27.74
CA LYS A 95 8.97 -14.93 27.79
C LYS A 95 9.45 -14.54 26.40
N SER A 96 9.35 -15.46 25.44
CA SER A 96 9.71 -15.21 24.05
C SER A 96 8.70 -14.30 23.35
N ILE A 97 7.40 -14.47 23.61
CA ILE A 97 6.34 -13.55 23.14
C ILE A 97 6.59 -12.15 23.69
N ALA A 98 6.85 -12.02 25.00
CA ALA A 98 7.13 -10.74 25.62
C ALA A 98 8.37 -10.06 24.99
N ALA A 99 9.46 -10.80 24.79
CA ALA A 99 10.65 -10.29 24.13
C ALA A 99 10.41 -9.89 22.66
N TYR A 100 9.57 -10.64 21.95
CA TYR A 100 9.19 -10.32 20.58
C TYR A 100 8.37 -9.03 20.50
N LEU A 101 7.35 -8.89 21.36
CA LEU A 101 6.52 -7.68 21.43
C LEU A 101 7.33 -6.44 21.80
N GLU A 102 8.37 -6.59 22.63
CA GLU A 102 9.31 -5.49 22.91
C GLU A 102 10.10 -5.09 21.64
N GLY A 103 10.47 -6.05 20.79
CA GLY A 103 11.01 -5.78 19.46
C GLY A 103 10.01 -5.03 18.57
N VAL A 104 8.74 -5.47 18.54
CA VAL A 104 7.68 -4.81 17.77
C VAL A 104 7.45 -3.37 18.21
N LYS A 105 7.48 -3.06 19.51
CA LYS A 105 7.34 -1.68 20.00
C LYS A 105 8.40 -0.74 19.41
N ARG A 106 9.63 -1.24 19.21
CA ARG A 106 10.75 -0.46 18.64
C ARG A 106 10.59 -0.16 17.15
N THR A 107 9.66 -0.81 16.46
CA THR A 107 9.31 -0.43 15.08
C THR A 107 8.38 0.78 15.03
N GLU A 108 7.93 1.21 16.20
CA GLU A 108 7.01 2.33 16.42
C GLU A 108 5.66 2.22 15.69
N ILE A 109 5.32 1.04 15.19
CA ILE A 109 3.98 0.72 14.68
C ILE A 109 2.96 0.58 15.82
N TRP A 110 3.46 0.26 17.02
CA TRP A 110 2.67 0.10 18.22
C TRP A 110 2.58 1.45 18.96
N PRO A 111 1.40 1.85 19.46
CA PRO A 111 0.12 1.15 19.43
C PRO A 111 -0.64 1.33 18.10
N LEU A 112 -1.36 0.29 17.65
CA LEU A 112 -2.04 0.26 16.34
C LEU A 112 -3.12 1.35 16.18
N GLN A 113 -3.66 1.91 17.26
CA GLN A 113 -4.64 2.99 17.22
C GLN A 113 -4.04 4.28 16.66
N HIS A 114 -2.74 4.53 16.87
CA HIS A 114 -2.06 5.76 16.45
C HIS A 114 -1.27 5.59 15.15
N GLN A 115 -1.33 4.43 14.52
CA GLN A 115 -0.52 4.13 13.34
C GLN A 115 -0.84 5.02 12.13
N HIS A 116 -2.01 5.66 12.10
CA HIS A 116 -2.44 6.57 11.04
C HIS A 116 -1.70 7.91 11.06
N HIS A 117 -0.96 8.22 12.14
CA HIS A 117 -0.08 9.39 12.22
C HIS A 117 1.30 9.13 11.60
N LYS A 118 1.58 7.92 11.14
CA LYS A 118 2.89 7.54 10.58
C LYS A 118 2.75 7.10 9.14
N SER A 119 3.67 7.54 8.31
CA SER A 119 3.80 7.03 6.95
C SER A 119 4.29 5.58 6.96
N ASN A 120 4.15 4.88 5.83
CA ASN A 120 4.70 3.53 5.71
C ASN A 120 6.23 3.58 5.83
N LYS A 121 6.85 4.62 5.27
CA LYS A 121 8.28 4.89 5.36
C LYS A 121 8.74 5.08 6.80
N ASP A 122 8.04 5.87 7.60
CA ASP A 122 8.42 6.12 9.01
C ASP A 122 8.54 4.81 9.80
N VAL A 123 7.61 3.88 9.55
CA VAL A 123 7.63 2.56 10.19
C VAL A 123 8.75 1.69 9.63
N THR A 124 8.93 1.62 8.31
CA THR A 124 9.96 0.75 7.72
C THR A 124 11.39 1.28 7.91
N ASP A 125 11.55 2.57 8.15
CA ASP A 125 12.83 3.23 8.44
C ASP A 125 13.10 3.38 9.94
N SER A 126 12.16 2.96 10.80
CA SER A 126 12.35 2.97 12.25
C SER A 126 13.52 2.08 12.67
N ALA A 127 14.17 2.45 13.77
CA ALA A 127 15.32 1.72 14.28
C ALA A 127 15.01 0.25 14.59
N GLY A 128 13.81 -0.07 15.10
CA GLY A 128 13.41 -1.45 15.36
C GLY A 128 13.16 -2.27 14.09
N PHE A 129 12.73 -1.64 13.00
CA PHE A 129 12.51 -2.34 11.74
C PHE A 129 13.82 -2.58 10.99
N LEU A 130 14.72 -1.59 10.98
CA LEU A 130 16.03 -1.68 10.33
C LEU A 130 17.01 -2.56 11.12
N ASN A 131 17.05 -2.41 12.44
CA ASN A 131 17.99 -3.07 13.34
C ASN A 131 17.25 -3.98 14.33
N TRP A 132 16.49 -4.93 13.78
CA TRP A 132 15.71 -5.85 14.59
C TRP A 132 16.58 -6.59 15.60
N LYS A 133 16.18 -6.51 16.87
CA LYS A 133 16.89 -7.18 17.96
C LYS A 133 15.92 -7.45 19.11
N CYS A 134 15.84 -8.71 19.49
CA CYS A 134 15.09 -9.18 20.65
C CYS A 134 16.03 -9.85 21.65
N THR A 135 15.68 -9.77 22.94
CA THR A 135 16.36 -10.53 23.99
C THR A 135 15.91 -11.98 23.94
N THR A 136 16.83 -12.91 23.71
CA THR A 136 16.52 -14.35 23.72
C THR A 136 16.48 -14.88 25.15
N PRO A 137 15.35 -15.43 25.65
CA PRO A 137 15.30 -16.02 26.98
C PRO A 137 16.26 -17.22 27.10
N LYS A 138 16.86 -17.40 28.28
CA LYS A 138 17.65 -18.61 28.57
C LYS A 138 16.75 -19.85 28.43
N GLY A 139 17.25 -20.88 27.75
CA GLY A 139 16.48 -22.10 27.47
C GLY A 139 15.49 -21.98 26.30
N ALA A 140 15.53 -20.89 25.52
CA ALA A 140 14.76 -20.76 24.27
C ALA A 140 14.97 -21.97 23.36
N CYS A 141 13.88 -22.65 22.99
CA CYS A 141 13.94 -23.72 21.99
C CYS A 141 14.29 -23.13 20.61
N TYR A 142 14.67 -24.00 19.67
CA TYR A 142 15.02 -23.59 18.31
C TYR A 142 13.94 -22.72 17.65
N THR A 143 12.66 -23.08 17.80
CA THR A 143 11.56 -22.32 17.19
C THR A 143 11.40 -20.93 17.80
N CYS A 144 11.54 -20.78 19.12
CA CYS A 144 11.55 -19.45 19.76
C CYS A 144 12.72 -18.60 19.28
N GLN A 145 13.93 -19.17 19.20
CA GLN A 145 15.10 -18.47 18.69
C GLN A 145 14.91 -18.02 17.24
N LYS A 146 14.36 -18.91 16.39
CA LYS A 146 14.07 -18.60 14.99
C LYS A 146 13.09 -17.43 14.87
N GLN A 147 12.00 -17.42 15.63
CA GLN A 147 11.04 -16.31 15.58
C GLN A 147 11.64 -14.99 16.11
N LEU A 148 12.45 -15.06 17.17
CA LEU A 148 13.13 -13.88 17.73
C LEU A 148 14.24 -13.31 16.82
N SER A 149 14.73 -14.10 15.85
CA SER A 149 15.80 -13.69 14.92
C SER A 149 15.42 -12.52 14.00
N GLY A 150 14.13 -12.23 13.83
CA GLY A 150 13.65 -11.19 12.91
C GLY A 150 13.72 -11.57 11.43
N ALA A 151 13.81 -12.86 11.12
CA ALA A 151 13.75 -13.33 9.73
C ALA A 151 12.47 -12.86 9.01
N ASN A 152 11.33 -12.86 9.72
CA ASN A 152 10.07 -12.31 9.21
C ASN A 152 10.18 -10.81 8.91
N VAL A 153 10.77 -10.02 9.80
CA VAL A 153 10.91 -8.55 9.65
C VAL A 153 11.78 -8.20 8.46
N ARG A 154 12.93 -8.88 8.31
CA ARG A 154 13.80 -8.72 7.13
C ARG A 154 13.07 -9.06 5.84
N LYS A 155 12.39 -10.20 5.80
CA LYS A 155 11.58 -10.60 4.65
C LYS A 155 10.49 -9.57 4.33
N THR A 156 9.78 -9.07 5.34
CA THR A 156 8.75 -8.03 5.16
C THR A 156 9.36 -6.77 4.55
N ARG A 157 10.57 -6.37 4.95
CA ARG A 157 11.28 -5.23 4.36
C ARG A 157 11.59 -5.45 2.87
N GLU A 158 12.17 -6.60 2.56
CA GLU A 158 12.53 -6.98 1.18
C GLU A 158 11.29 -7.04 0.27
N ASP A 159 10.22 -7.64 0.79
CA ASP A 159 8.92 -7.70 0.10
C ASP A 159 8.34 -6.30 -0.15
N LEU A 160 8.47 -5.37 0.82
CA LEU A 160 7.93 -4.01 0.71
C LEU A 160 8.69 -3.15 -0.30
N MET A 161 10.02 -3.30 -0.38
CA MET A 161 10.84 -2.55 -1.35
C MET A 161 10.42 -2.80 -2.80
N ASN A 162 9.99 -4.04 -3.08
CA ASN A 162 9.56 -4.50 -4.40
C ASN A 162 8.02 -4.67 -4.47
N TYR A 163 7.29 -4.14 -3.49
CA TYR A 163 5.85 -4.34 -3.42
C TYR A 163 5.12 -3.55 -4.50
N TRP A 164 5.61 -2.35 -4.81
CA TRP A 164 4.93 -1.40 -5.68
C TRP A 164 5.87 -0.36 -6.30
N GLU A 165 5.69 -0.08 -7.59
CA GLU A 165 6.55 0.81 -8.38
C GLU A 165 5.95 2.21 -8.57
N GLY A 166 4.70 2.41 -8.17
CA GLY A 166 3.89 3.59 -8.50
C GLY A 166 2.68 3.20 -9.35
N LEU A 167 1.82 4.15 -9.68
CA LEU A 167 0.79 3.92 -10.70
C LEU A 167 1.42 3.97 -12.09
N CYS A 168 0.97 3.08 -12.97
CA CYS A 168 1.41 2.96 -14.35
C CYS A 168 0.36 3.55 -15.29
N LEU A 169 0.73 4.60 -16.04
CA LEU A 169 -0.17 5.25 -16.98
C LEU A 169 -0.62 4.30 -18.10
N ASP A 170 0.25 3.42 -18.58
CA ASP A 170 -0.09 2.45 -19.63
C ASP A 170 -1.14 1.45 -19.13
N CYS A 171 -0.98 0.94 -17.90
CA CYS A 171 -2.00 0.09 -17.27
C CYS A 171 -3.31 0.82 -17.05
N MET A 172 -3.27 2.12 -16.72
CA MET A 172 -4.45 2.95 -16.60
C MET A 172 -5.16 3.10 -17.95
N ASP A 173 -4.43 3.38 -19.04
CA ASP A 173 -4.99 3.49 -20.40
C ASP A 173 -5.57 2.15 -20.88
N ILE A 174 -4.85 1.03 -20.69
CA ILE A 174 -5.33 -0.32 -21.03
C ILE A 174 -6.62 -0.66 -20.27
N SER A 175 -6.77 -0.19 -19.03
CA SER A 175 -7.99 -0.44 -18.25
C SER A 175 -9.20 0.37 -18.73
N GLN A 176 -9.01 1.31 -19.66
CA GLN A 176 -10.09 2.00 -20.38
C GLN A 176 -10.35 1.26 -21.70
N PRO A 177 -11.43 0.46 -21.80
CA PRO A 177 -11.67 -0.32 -23.01
C PRO A 177 -11.94 0.61 -24.20
N LYS A 178 -11.12 0.50 -25.25
CA LYS A 178 -11.38 1.11 -26.56
C LYS A 178 -12.47 0.33 -27.33
N THR A 179 -12.61 -0.97 -27.03
CA THR A 179 -13.66 -1.92 -27.46
C THR A 179 -13.67 -3.15 -26.52
N GLY A 180 -14.81 -3.83 -26.29
CA GLY A 180 -14.86 -5.14 -25.60
C GLY A 180 -15.36 -5.14 -24.14
N ASP A 181 -15.19 -6.28 -23.43
CA ASP A 181 -15.54 -6.47 -22.02
C ASP A 181 -14.30 -6.33 -21.10
N SER A 182 -14.35 -5.35 -20.20
CA SER A 182 -13.22 -5.01 -19.33
C SER A 182 -12.90 -6.09 -18.29
N ASP A 183 -13.91 -6.88 -17.89
CA ASP A 183 -13.71 -7.94 -16.91
C ASP A 183 -12.95 -9.11 -17.56
N THR A 184 -13.30 -9.46 -18.79
CA THR A 184 -12.57 -10.45 -19.60
C THR A 184 -11.11 -10.02 -19.82
N ASP A 185 -10.87 -8.77 -20.20
CA ASP A 185 -9.51 -8.24 -20.39
C ASP A 185 -8.69 -8.26 -19.10
N TYR A 186 -9.32 -7.88 -17.97
CA TYR A 186 -8.70 -7.97 -16.65
C TYR A 186 -8.29 -9.39 -16.30
N TRP A 187 -9.21 -10.36 -16.41
CA TRP A 187 -8.94 -11.76 -16.03
C TRP A 187 -7.96 -12.43 -16.97
N LEU A 188 -8.05 -12.16 -18.27
CA LEU A 188 -7.12 -12.68 -19.27
C LEU A 188 -5.72 -12.17 -18.99
N HIS A 189 -5.57 -10.85 -18.81
CA HIS A 189 -4.28 -10.29 -18.45
C HIS A 189 -3.81 -10.94 -17.16
N ASN A 190 -4.59 -10.89 -16.06
CA ASN A 190 -4.25 -11.49 -14.76
C ASN A 190 -3.84 -12.99 -14.82
N GLY A 191 -4.29 -13.74 -15.82
CA GLY A 191 -3.88 -15.12 -16.05
C GLY A 191 -2.49 -15.27 -16.70
N LEU A 192 -2.05 -14.31 -17.52
CA LEU A 192 -0.80 -14.39 -18.29
C LEU A 192 0.48 -14.20 -17.46
N GLY A 193 0.39 -13.57 -16.28
CA GLY A 193 1.56 -13.30 -15.43
C GLY A 193 2.46 -12.16 -15.88
N GLN A 194 2.20 -11.54 -17.04
CA GLN A 194 3.10 -10.59 -17.70
C GLN A 194 2.68 -9.14 -17.47
N TRP A 195 2.73 -8.69 -16.21
CA TRP A 195 2.09 -7.44 -15.78
C TRP A 195 2.58 -6.15 -16.42
N SER A 196 3.85 -6.08 -16.80
CA SER A 196 4.44 -4.88 -17.43
C SER A 196 4.58 -5.00 -18.94
N LEU A 197 3.97 -6.02 -19.58
CA LEU A 197 4.09 -6.18 -21.03
C LEU A 197 3.44 -4.97 -21.73
N GLY A 198 4.20 -4.31 -22.59
CA GLY A 198 3.73 -3.12 -23.32
C GLY A 198 3.69 -1.83 -22.49
N CYS A 199 4.22 -1.83 -21.25
CA CYS A 199 4.32 -0.63 -20.41
C CYS A 199 5.71 0.02 -20.51
N ASP A 200 5.77 1.34 -20.43
CA ASP A 200 7.01 2.14 -20.36
C ASP A 200 7.73 1.99 -19.01
N LEU A 201 7.02 1.48 -18.01
CA LEU A 201 7.51 1.16 -16.69
C LEU A 201 7.60 -0.36 -16.51
N SER A 202 8.78 -0.87 -16.16
CA SER A 202 8.89 -2.24 -15.66
C SER A 202 8.32 -2.32 -14.24
N HIS A 203 7.31 -3.17 -14.04
CA HIS A 203 6.58 -3.24 -12.77
C HIS A 203 5.93 -4.61 -12.53
N GLY A 204 5.55 -4.85 -11.27
CA GLY A 204 4.94 -6.10 -10.85
C GLY A 204 3.41 -6.11 -10.87
N ARG A 205 2.85 -7.17 -10.27
CA ARG A 205 1.41 -7.42 -10.16
C ARG A 205 0.66 -6.31 -9.47
N ASN A 206 1.20 -5.79 -8.37
CA ASN A 206 0.47 -4.80 -7.57
C ASN A 206 0.39 -3.46 -8.31
N THR A 207 1.46 -3.05 -8.98
CA THR A 207 1.43 -1.85 -9.83
C THR A 207 0.36 -1.99 -10.92
N TRP A 208 0.32 -3.12 -11.62
CA TRP A 208 -0.76 -3.40 -12.57
C TRP A 208 -2.14 -3.36 -11.90
N TYR A 209 -2.34 -4.10 -10.81
CA TYR A 209 -3.62 -4.22 -10.10
C TYR A 209 -4.18 -2.86 -9.63
N PHE A 210 -3.35 -2.03 -8.99
CA PHE A 210 -3.77 -0.71 -8.51
C PHE A 210 -3.90 0.32 -9.62
N SER A 211 -3.23 0.11 -10.77
CA SER A 211 -3.36 0.95 -11.95
C SER A 211 -4.52 0.53 -12.85
N PHE A 212 -5.02 -0.69 -12.70
CA PHE A 212 -6.17 -1.18 -13.44
C PHE A 212 -7.45 -0.61 -12.84
N MET A 213 -7.87 0.52 -13.40
CA MET A 213 -8.86 1.38 -12.77
C MET A 213 -10.30 0.98 -13.09
N GLY A 214 -10.55 0.15 -14.11
CA GLY A 214 -11.89 -0.28 -14.52
C GLY A 214 -12.76 0.85 -15.10
N ARG A 215 -14.00 0.59 -15.52
CA ARG A 215 -14.85 1.59 -16.20
C ARG A 215 -15.32 2.71 -15.25
N PRO A 216 -15.04 4.00 -15.54
CA PRO A 216 -15.58 5.13 -14.77
C PRO A 216 -17.12 5.11 -14.70
N GLU A 217 -17.79 4.76 -15.79
CA GLU A 217 -19.25 4.74 -15.93
C GLU A 217 -19.92 3.63 -15.12
N VAL A 218 -19.42 2.39 -15.22
CA VAL A 218 -19.96 1.23 -14.45
C VAL A 218 -19.80 1.48 -12.96
N MET A 219 -18.68 2.07 -12.55
CA MET A 219 -18.43 2.40 -11.16
C MET A 219 -19.26 3.58 -10.68
N THR A 220 -19.48 4.60 -11.52
CA THR A 220 -20.38 5.72 -11.19
C THR A 220 -21.80 5.21 -11.02
N LYS A 221 -22.26 4.33 -11.91
CA LYS A 221 -23.56 3.67 -11.81
C LYS A 221 -23.66 2.81 -10.56
N PHE A 222 -22.65 2.00 -10.25
CA PHE A 222 -22.61 1.22 -9.02
C PHE A 222 -22.64 2.11 -7.77
N GLN A 223 -21.85 3.18 -7.73
CA GLN A 223 -21.84 4.13 -6.60
C GLN A 223 -23.18 4.84 -6.44
N GLN A 224 -23.84 5.23 -7.54
CA GLN A 224 -25.20 5.78 -7.53
C GLN A 224 -26.20 4.77 -6.98
N GLU A 225 -26.11 3.51 -7.40
CA GLU A 225 -26.95 2.41 -6.89
C GLU A 225 -26.70 2.15 -5.39
N GLN A 226 -25.45 2.16 -4.92
CA GLN A 226 -25.12 2.01 -3.49
C GLN A 226 -25.64 3.20 -2.65
N LEU A 227 -25.54 4.42 -3.17
CA LEU A 227 -26.08 5.62 -2.53
C LEU A 227 -27.61 5.58 -2.47
N ALA A 228 -28.28 5.10 -3.53
CA ALA A 228 -29.72 4.90 -3.56
C ALA A 228 -30.16 3.86 -2.52
N ARG A 229 -29.45 2.72 -2.41
CA ARG A 229 -29.72 1.69 -1.38
C ARG A 229 -29.57 2.22 0.04
N ARG A 230 -28.52 3.01 0.31
CA ARG A 230 -28.29 3.66 1.61
C ARG A 230 -29.37 4.69 1.97
N LYS A 231 -29.94 5.37 0.98
CA LYS A 231 -31.06 6.31 1.19
C LYS A 231 -32.39 5.58 1.37
N GLY A 232 -32.62 4.49 0.63
CA GLY A 232 -33.82 3.66 0.74
C GLY A 232 -33.93 2.95 2.09
N GLY A 233 -32.83 2.38 2.60
CA GLY A 233 -32.81 1.74 3.92
C GLY A 233 -32.95 2.70 5.12
N ARG A 234 -33.06 4.01 4.89
CA ARG A 234 -33.36 5.01 5.92
C ARG A 234 -34.85 5.35 6.02
N TYR A 235 -35.67 4.89 5.07
CA TYR A 235 -37.13 5.11 5.04
C TYR A 235 -37.93 3.87 5.47
N ASP A 236 -37.30 2.71 5.63
CA ASP A 236 -37.94 1.47 6.10
C ASP A 236 -37.72 1.24 7.62
N SER A 237 -37.41 2.30 8.37
CA SER A 237 -37.09 2.24 9.82
C SER A 237 -37.80 3.31 10.64
N ASP A 238 -39.04 3.64 10.27
CA ASP A 238 -39.99 4.41 11.08
C ASP A 238 -41.31 3.64 11.24
#